data_AF-A0A9X7VX86-F1
#
_entry.id   AF-A0A9X7VX86-F1
#
_cell.length_a   1.000
_cell.length_b   1.000
_cell.length_c   1.000
_cell.angle_alpha   90.00
_cell.angle_beta   90.00
_cell.angle_gamma   90.00
#
_symmetry.space_group_name_H-M   'P 1'
#
loop_
_entity.id
_entity.type
_entity.pdbx_description
1 polymer ?
#
loop_
_entity_poly.entity_id
_entity_poly.type
_entity_poly.pdbx_seq_one_letter_code
_entity_poly.pdbx_strand_id
1 'polypeptide(L)'
;MYIVRNYRGWFSDASLPTSVTQASVSVSHGYHGVSLIRRFLGVGFRNATIRTMSFESPIVAGPTRGGAPTCESVITNRRDIAWIEFEGGSLGIYDFAKDQHRSWIRSSHVSIRGERGEIHDHYANLLADYATPQHLKFRRINRGEEENVEGYFTSGIMLGDKWVYQNPFPGARLYDDEIAVATCLTNMAEYVRGGASFYDLREASQDQYLALLIDEAIQTGRTVISDSQPWAELS
;
A
#
# COMPACT_ATOMS: atom_id res chain seq x y z
N MET A 1 0.83 -4.05 5.54
CA MET A 1 -0.09 -3.54 4.50
C MET A 1 -0.93 -2.33 4.95
N TYR A 2 -1.07 -2.03 6.25
CA TYR A 2 -1.98 -0.97 6.71
C TYR A 2 -1.34 0.11 7.57
N ILE A 3 -0.16 0.56 7.14
CA ILE A 3 0.37 1.84 7.60
C ILE A 3 -0.04 2.99 6.67
N VAL A 4 -1.07 2.80 5.83
CA VAL A 4 -1.33 3.67 4.68
C VAL A 4 -2.18 4.90 5.04
N ARG A 5 -3.04 4.79 6.06
CA ARG A 5 -3.92 5.90 6.46
C ARG A 5 -3.17 7.11 7.03
N ASN A 6 -1.98 6.91 7.60
CA ASN A 6 -1.22 7.98 8.26
C ASN A 6 0.01 8.50 7.49
N TYR A 7 0.21 8.14 6.21
CA TYR A 7 1.34 8.69 5.46
C TYR A 7 1.31 10.22 5.34
N ARG A 8 0.13 10.83 5.15
CA ARG A 8 0.03 12.31 5.10
C ARG A 8 0.51 12.99 6.39
N GLY A 9 0.29 12.37 7.55
CA GLY A 9 0.79 12.85 8.84
C GLY A 9 2.30 12.67 9.00
N TRP A 10 2.88 11.67 8.33
CA TRP A 10 4.33 11.47 8.33
C TRP A 10 5.08 12.40 7.39
N PHE A 11 4.44 12.83 6.30
CA PHE A 11 4.97 13.82 5.36
C PHE A 11 4.72 15.27 5.80
N SER A 12 3.87 15.51 6.79
CA SER A 12 3.67 16.83 7.40
C SER A 12 4.65 17.14 8.54
N ASP A 13 5.33 16.12 9.05
CA ASP A 13 6.42 16.26 10.02
C ASP A 13 7.74 16.23 9.22
N ALA A 14 8.67 17.16 9.50
CA ALA A 14 9.82 17.52 8.65
C ALA A 14 10.89 16.41 8.41
N SER A 15 10.54 15.13 8.56
CA SER A 15 11.43 13.98 8.57
C SER A 15 11.20 12.94 7.45
N LEU A 16 10.38 13.21 6.43
CA LEU A 16 10.16 12.29 5.30
C LEU A 16 10.25 13.01 3.93
N PRO A 17 10.45 12.28 2.81
CA PRO A 17 10.73 12.87 1.50
C PRO A 17 9.70 13.93 1.12
N THR A 18 10.13 15.18 1.02
CA THR A 18 9.27 16.35 0.79
C THR A 18 8.73 16.47 -0.64
N SER A 19 9.02 15.47 -1.49
CA SER A 19 8.51 15.33 -2.86
C SER A 19 8.60 13.87 -3.30
N VAL A 20 7.55 13.08 -3.08
CA VAL A 20 7.52 11.68 -3.53
C VAL A 20 7.36 11.66 -5.06
N THR A 21 8.33 11.06 -5.74
CA THR A 21 8.38 10.97 -7.21
C THR A 21 8.07 9.56 -7.70
N GLN A 22 8.28 8.54 -6.87
CA GLN A 22 8.06 7.15 -7.26
C GLN A 22 7.42 6.34 -6.14
N ALA A 23 6.48 5.47 -6.50
CA ALA A 23 5.91 4.47 -5.60
C ALA A 23 5.80 3.12 -6.32
N SER A 24 6.38 2.07 -5.75
CA SER A 24 6.26 0.68 -6.21
C SER A 24 5.51 -0.15 -5.19
N VAL A 25 4.46 -0.85 -5.61
CA VAL A 25 3.56 -1.59 -4.73
C VAL A 25 3.32 -2.98 -5.28
N SER A 26 3.70 -4.00 -4.51
CA SER A 26 3.42 -5.40 -4.81
C SER A 26 2.63 -6.15 -3.76
N VAL A 27 1.94 -5.42 -2.89
CA VAL A 27 1.21 -6.03 -1.76
C VAL A 27 -0.29 -6.18 -2.00
N SER A 28 -0.87 -5.53 -3.01
CA SER A 28 -2.34 -5.48 -3.18
C SER A 28 -2.78 -5.49 -4.65
N HIS A 29 -3.91 -6.12 -4.93
CA HIS A 29 -4.45 -6.26 -6.29
C HIS A 29 -5.37 -5.12 -6.70
N GLY A 30 -5.49 -4.92 -8.01
CA GLY A 30 -6.46 -4.03 -8.65
C GLY A 30 -6.50 -2.64 -8.01
N TYR A 31 -7.70 -2.14 -7.76
CA TYR A 31 -7.92 -0.82 -7.19
C TYR A 31 -7.26 -0.62 -5.81
N HIS A 32 -7.05 -1.69 -5.02
CA HIS A 32 -6.33 -1.56 -3.75
C HIS A 32 -4.87 -1.16 -4.00
N GLY A 33 -4.19 -1.81 -4.96
CA GLY A 33 -2.82 -1.46 -5.33
C GLY A 33 -2.72 -0.04 -5.90
N VAL A 34 -3.66 0.34 -6.75
CA VAL A 34 -3.78 1.72 -7.28
C VAL A 34 -3.97 2.74 -6.17
N SER A 35 -4.85 2.46 -5.20
CA SER A 35 -5.11 3.34 -4.06
C SER A 35 -3.86 3.61 -3.24
N LEU A 36 -3.06 2.57 -2.99
CA LEU A 36 -1.77 2.71 -2.30
C LEU A 36 -0.82 3.62 -3.08
N ILE A 37 -0.64 3.37 -4.38
CA ILE A 37 0.22 4.16 -5.27
C ILE A 37 -0.22 5.63 -5.27
N ARG A 38 -1.51 5.90 -5.54
CA ARG A 38 -2.05 7.26 -5.58
C ARG A 38 -1.88 7.99 -4.25
N ARG A 39 -2.09 7.29 -3.14
CA ARG A 39 -1.96 7.86 -1.79
C ARG A 39 -0.51 8.17 -1.43
N PHE A 40 0.44 7.31 -1.78
CA PHE A 40 1.87 7.55 -1.56
C PHE A 40 2.41 8.70 -2.40
N LEU A 41 2.01 8.77 -3.68
CA LEU A 41 2.45 9.83 -4.59
C LEU A 41 1.74 11.17 -4.34
N GLY A 42 0.56 11.17 -3.70
CA GLY A 42 -0.22 12.39 -3.49
C GLY A 42 -0.76 13.00 -4.78
N VAL A 43 -0.96 12.19 -5.83
CA VAL A 43 -1.34 12.66 -7.19
C VAL A 43 -2.81 13.04 -7.33
N GLY A 44 -3.65 12.75 -6.34
CA GLY A 44 -5.09 13.08 -6.40
C GLY A 44 -5.76 12.42 -7.61
N PHE A 45 -6.38 13.24 -8.47
CA PHE A 45 -7.15 12.80 -9.65
C PHE A 45 -6.44 13.05 -10.99
N ARG A 46 -5.12 13.28 -10.97
CA ARG A 46 -4.34 13.51 -12.20
C ARG A 46 -4.47 12.34 -13.18
N ASN A 47 -4.43 12.65 -14.47
CA ASN A 47 -4.39 11.64 -15.51
C ASN A 47 -3.04 10.89 -15.50
N ALA A 48 -3.02 9.74 -16.15
CA ALA A 48 -1.85 8.88 -16.26
C ALA A 48 -1.73 8.24 -17.66
N THR A 49 -0.48 8.00 -18.06
CA THR A 49 -0.13 7.10 -19.16
C THR A 49 0.29 5.75 -18.57
N ILE A 50 -0.32 4.66 -19.04
CA ILE A 50 -0.18 3.33 -18.47
C ILE A 50 0.43 2.38 -19.50
N ARG A 51 1.50 1.70 -19.10
CA ARG A 51 2.20 0.67 -19.88
C ARG A 51 2.31 -0.57 -19.03
N THR A 52 2.06 -1.74 -19.61
CA THR A 52 1.97 -2.98 -18.83
C THR A 52 2.75 -4.13 -19.43
N MET A 53 3.00 -5.13 -18.59
CA MET A 53 3.53 -6.43 -18.95
C MET A 53 2.85 -7.47 -18.06
N SER A 54 2.37 -8.56 -18.66
CA SER A 54 1.91 -9.74 -17.94
C SER A 54 2.83 -10.91 -18.25
N PHE A 55 3.16 -11.70 -17.24
CA PHE A 55 3.90 -12.93 -17.45
C PHE A 55 3.36 -14.05 -16.55
N GLU A 56 3.45 -15.28 -17.04
CA GLU A 56 3.07 -16.48 -16.31
C GLU A 56 4.30 -17.32 -16.00
N SER A 57 4.34 -17.91 -14.81
CA SER A 57 5.41 -18.80 -14.41
C SER A 57 4.90 -19.89 -13.46
N PRO A 58 5.47 -21.11 -13.49
CA PRO A 58 5.14 -22.14 -12.53
C PRO A 58 5.68 -21.78 -11.13
N ILE A 59 4.87 -22.00 -10.10
CA ILE A 59 5.26 -21.83 -8.69
C ILE A 59 4.73 -22.99 -7.85
N VAL A 60 5.42 -23.33 -6.77
CA VAL A 60 4.86 -24.24 -5.76
C VAL A 60 3.75 -23.50 -5.01
N ALA A 61 2.57 -24.13 -4.91
CA ALA A 61 1.41 -23.57 -4.23
C ALA A 61 1.68 -23.38 -2.72
N GLY A 62 1.23 -22.24 -2.19
CA GLY A 62 1.29 -21.93 -0.76
C GLY A 62 -0.07 -22.08 -0.08
N PRO A 63 -0.18 -21.59 1.17
CA PRO A 63 -1.45 -21.50 1.89
C PRO A 63 -2.52 -20.69 1.15
N THR A 64 -3.77 -21.09 1.34
CA THR A 64 -4.95 -20.34 0.89
C THR A 64 -5.74 -19.84 2.10
N ARG A 65 -6.91 -19.22 1.86
CA ARG A 65 -7.86 -18.93 2.95
C ARG A 65 -8.33 -20.20 3.69
N GLY A 66 -8.27 -21.37 3.03
CA GLY A 66 -8.63 -22.66 3.62
C GLY A 66 -7.54 -23.30 4.48
N GLY A 67 -6.35 -22.68 4.57
CA GLY A 67 -5.23 -23.20 5.35
C GLY A 67 -4.02 -23.62 4.51
N ALA A 68 -3.11 -24.35 5.15
CA ALA A 68 -1.87 -24.83 4.55
C ALA A 68 -2.13 -25.96 3.54
N PRO A 69 -1.31 -26.08 2.48
CA PRO A 69 -1.40 -27.20 1.55
C PRO A 69 -1.08 -28.53 2.24
N THR A 70 -1.77 -29.60 1.85
CA THR A 70 -1.56 -30.97 2.38
C THR A 70 -0.61 -31.81 1.52
N CYS A 71 -0.26 -31.33 0.32
CA CYS A 71 0.69 -31.94 -0.59
C CYS A 71 1.35 -30.86 -1.46
N GLU A 72 2.50 -31.18 -2.05
CA GLU A 72 3.14 -30.32 -3.04
C GLU A 72 2.30 -30.28 -4.32
N SER A 73 2.07 -29.07 -4.84
CA SER A 73 1.47 -28.86 -6.15
C SER A 73 2.11 -27.66 -6.84
N VAL A 74 2.32 -27.75 -8.14
CA VAL A 74 2.81 -26.65 -8.96
C VAL A 74 1.63 -26.03 -9.70
N ILE A 75 1.49 -24.71 -9.57
CA ILE A 75 0.43 -23.92 -10.21
C ILE A 75 1.05 -22.88 -11.15
N THR A 76 0.31 -22.54 -12.20
CA THR A 76 0.66 -21.40 -13.06
C THR A 76 0.24 -20.11 -12.37
N ASN A 77 1.22 -19.27 -12.01
CA ASN A 77 0.97 -17.98 -11.40
C ASN A 77 1.23 -16.85 -12.39
N ARG A 78 0.22 -16.02 -12.59
CA ARG A 78 0.28 -14.81 -13.39
C ARG A 78 0.71 -13.63 -12.53
N ARG A 79 1.62 -12.82 -13.07
CA ARG A 79 2.10 -11.57 -12.49
C ARG A 79 1.95 -10.44 -13.50
N ASP A 80 1.25 -9.39 -13.08
CA ASP A 80 0.98 -8.20 -13.86
C ASP A 80 1.80 -7.03 -13.31
N ILE A 81 2.58 -6.39 -14.17
CA ILE A 81 3.38 -5.20 -13.86
C ILE A 81 2.86 -4.04 -14.70
N ALA A 82 2.61 -2.88 -14.09
CA ALA A 82 2.22 -1.66 -14.77
C ALA A 82 3.07 -0.48 -14.33
N TRP A 83 3.59 0.27 -15.31
CA TRP A 83 4.11 1.62 -15.13
C TRP A 83 2.97 2.60 -15.35
N ILE A 84 2.72 3.45 -14.36
CA ILE A 84 1.64 4.44 -14.32
C ILE A 84 2.30 5.82 -14.19
N GLU A 85 2.50 6.48 -15.32
CA GLU A 85 3.14 7.79 -15.41
C GLU A 85 2.07 8.88 -15.24
N PHE A 86 2.00 9.48 -14.06
CA PHE A 86 1.03 10.54 -13.76
C PHE A 86 1.49 11.88 -14.31
N GLU A 87 0.53 12.73 -14.69
CA GLU A 87 0.79 14.13 -14.99
C GLU A 87 1.59 14.80 -13.85
N GLY A 88 2.59 15.59 -14.22
CA GLY A 88 3.54 16.18 -13.27
C GLY A 88 4.76 15.30 -12.94
N GLY A 89 4.91 14.13 -13.57
CA GLY A 89 6.16 13.37 -13.60
C GLY A 89 6.35 12.33 -12.49
N SER A 90 5.31 12.04 -11.70
CA SER A 90 5.34 10.97 -10.69
C SER A 90 5.12 9.60 -11.33
N LEU A 91 5.86 8.58 -10.89
CA LEU A 91 5.77 7.21 -11.41
C LEU A 91 5.22 6.24 -10.38
N GLY A 92 4.07 5.63 -10.70
CA GLY A 92 3.55 4.45 -10.02
C GLY A 92 4.05 3.17 -10.68
N ILE A 93 4.44 2.17 -9.89
CA ILE A 93 4.71 0.81 -10.34
C ILE A 93 3.76 -0.11 -9.59
N TYR A 94 2.77 -0.63 -10.31
CA TYR A 94 1.92 -1.71 -9.83
C TYR A 94 2.57 -3.04 -10.19
N ASP A 95 2.63 -3.96 -9.24
CA ASP A 95 3.31 -5.24 -9.43
C ASP A 95 2.59 -6.33 -8.64
N PHE A 96 1.65 -7.05 -9.25
CA PHE A 96 0.82 -8.00 -8.52
C PHE A 96 0.86 -9.39 -9.11
N ALA A 97 1.16 -10.38 -8.27
CA ALA A 97 1.02 -11.80 -8.58
C ALA A 97 -0.21 -12.41 -7.87
N LYS A 98 -1.04 -13.16 -8.60
CA LYS A 98 -2.33 -13.68 -8.11
C LYS A 98 -2.22 -14.43 -6.78
N ASP A 99 -1.22 -15.29 -6.65
CA ASP A 99 -1.02 -16.16 -5.49
C ASP A 99 0.12 -15.69 -4.57
N GLN A 100 0.39 -14.38 -4.53
CA GLN A 100 1.45 -13.85 -3.67
C GLN A 100 1.04 -13.68 -2.21
N HIS A 101 -0.25 -13.43 -1.94
CA HIS A 101 -0.73 -13.31 -0.57
C HIS A 101 -0.60 -14.65 0.16
N ARG A 102 -0.02 -14.65 1.37
CA ARG A 102 0.20 -15.84 2.22
C ARG A 102 1.18 -16.86 1.62
N SER A 103 1.76 -16.58 0.45
CA SER A 103 2.78 -17.44 -0.14
C SER A 103 3.99 -17.53 0.78
N TRP A 104 4.53 -18.74 0.95
CA TRP A 104 5.79 -18.93 1.68
C TRP A 104 7.02 -18.61 0.84
N ILE A 105 6.88 -18.54 -0.49
CA ILE A 105 7.99 -18.41 -1.43
C ILE A 105 7.95 -17.12 -2.23
N ARG A 106 6.93 -16.27 -2.00
CA ARG A 106 6.80 -14.95 -2.64
C ARG A 106 6.77 -13.87 -1.58
N SER A 107 7.68 -12.92 -1.71
CA SER A 107 7.67 -11.69 -0.94
C SER A 107 6.76 -10.66 -1.61
N SER A 108 6.22 -9.76 -0.78
CA SER A 108 5.58 -8.53 -1.24
C SER A 108 6.41 -7.35 -0.77
N HIS A 109 6.33 -6.26 -1.51
CA HIS A 109 7.19 -5.11 -1.32
C HIS A 109 6.43 -3.80 -1.48
N VAL A 110 6.89 -2.78 -0.78
CA VAL A 110 6.50 -1.39 -0.97
C VAL A 110 7.76 -0.54 -0.97
N SER A 111 7.98 0.22 -2.04
CA SER A 111 9.03 1.24 -2.13
C SER A 111 8.43 2.60 -2.44
N ILE A 112 8.88 3.63 -1.73
CA ILE A 112 8.44 5.01 -1.91
C ILE A 112 9.70 5.86 -1.96
N ARG A 113 9.90 6.61 -3.04
CA ARG A 113 11.11 7.43 -3.24
C ARG A 113 10.74 8.88 -3.47
N GLY A 114 11.57 9.76 -2.93
CA GLY A 114 11.55 11.17 -3.22
C GLY A 114 12.94 11.76 -3.15
N GLU A 115 13.03 13.07 -3.33
CA GLU A 115 14.30 13.81 -3.42
C GLU A 115 15.26 13.58 -2.25
N ARG A 116 14.73 13.42 -1.02
CA ARG A 116 15.52 13.32 0.21
C ARG A 116 15.59 11.94 0.83
N GLY A 117 15.10 10.91 0.13
CA GLY A 117 15.20 9.55 0.65
C GLY A 117 14.21 8.55 0.06
N GLU A 118 14.26 7.37 0.65
CA GLU A 118 13.48 6.20 0.25
C GLU A 118 12.94 5.49 1.50
N ILE A 119 11.68 5.04 1.42
CA ILE A 119 11.17 3.95 2.24
C ILE A 119 11.18 2.69 1.36
N HIS A 120 11.77 1.62 1.86
CA HIS A 120 11.77 0.30 1.21
C HIS A 120 11.43 -0.76 2.26
N ASP A 121 10.21 -1.29 2.18
CA ASP A 121 9.62 -2.27 3.08
C ASP A 121 9.68 -1.86 4.56
N HIS A 122 10.72 -2.32 5.27
CA HIS A 122 10.92 -2.11 6.69
C HIS A 122 12.01 -1.08 7.00
N TYR A 123 12.53 -0.39 5.99
CA TYR A 123 13.62 0.57 6.15
C TYR A 123 13.23 1.93 5.60
N ALA A 124 13.74 2.99 6.23
CA ALA A 124 13.73 4.35 5.71
C ALA A 124 15.18 4.85 5.64
N ASN A 125 15.63 5.21 4.45
CA ASN A 125 16.92 5.81 4.20
C ASN A 125 16.70 7.26 3.83
N LEU A 126 17.16 8.18 4.68
CA LEU A 126 16.83 9.59 4.61
C LEU A 126 18.10 10.42 4.67
N LEU A 127 18.01 11.65 4.15
CA LEU A 127 19.06 12.64 4.28
C LEU A 127 18.53 13.79 5.12
N ALA A 128 19.02 13.93 6.35
CA ALA A 128 18.54 14.97 7.29
C ALA A 128 18.99 16.37 6.85
N ASP A 129 20.24 16.48 6.44
CA ASP A 129 20.88 17.65 5.82
C ASP A 129 21.85 17.17 4.74
N TYR A 130 22.54 18.07 4.03
CA TYR A 130 23.42 17.70 2.91
C TYR A 130 24.53 16.66 3.22
N ALA A 131 24.86 16.44 4.49
CA ALA A 131 25.95 15.56 4.94
C ALA A 131 25.53 14.46 5.93
N THR A 132 24.30 14.49 6.46
CA THR A 132 23.86 13.59 7.53
C THR A 132 22.88 12.52 7.03
N PRO A 133 23.36 11.32 6.61
CA PRO A 133 22.49 10.21 6.27
C PRO A 133 21.85 9.58 7.52
N GLN A 134 20.61 9.16 7.41
CA GLN A 134 19.87 8.43 8.44
C GLN A 134 19.34 7.12 7.88
N HIS A 135 19.66 6.03 8.58
CA HIS A 135 19.20 4.68 8.25
C HIS A 135 18.32 4.18 9.39
N LEU A 136 17.02 4.16 9.15
CA LEU A 136 16.01 3.83 10.16
C LEU A 136 15.29 2.53 9.78
N LYS A 137 14.86 1.78 10.80
CA LYS A 137 14.08 0.57 10.63
C LYS A 137 12.71 0.74 11.27
N PHE A 138 11.66 0.42 10.51
CA PHE A 138 10.31 0.30 11.06
C PHE A 138 10.27 -0.90 12.00
N ARG A 139 10.00 -0.64 13.28
CA ARG A 139 9.91 -1.65 14.33
C ARG A 139 8.45 -1.86 14.71
N ARG A 140 7.94 -3.06 14.43
CA ARG A 140 6.66 -3.52 14.98
C ARG A 140 6.83 -3.76 16.47
N ILE A 141 5.94 -3.19 17.28
CA ILE A 141 5.91 -3.43 18.72
C ILE A 141 4.68 -4.28 19.03
N ASN A 142 4.91 -5.47 19.58
CA ASN A 142 3.85 -6.32 20.11
C ASN A 142 3.81 -6.22 21.64
N ARG A 143 2.66 -6.54 22.21
CA ARG A 143 2.44 -6.80 23.64
C ARG A 143 2.32 -8.30 23.88
N GLY A 144 2.37 -8.71 25.15
CA GLY A 144 2.29 -10.13 25.51
C GLY A 144 3.56 -10.93 25.23
N GLU A 145 4.70 -10.25 25.06
CA GLU A 145 6.04 -10.86 25.00
C GLU A 145 6.71 -10.75 26.38
N GLU A 146 7.50 -11.76 26.77
CA GLU A 146 8.21 -11.83 28.06
C GLU A 146 7.28 -11.60 29.29
N GLU A 147 7.60 -10.65 30.17
CA GLU A 147 6.83 -10.31 31.37
C GLU A 147 5.67 -9.33 31.09
N ASN A 148 5.38 -9.02 29.82
CA ASN A 148 4.28 -8.12 29.47
C ASN A 148 2.91 -8.80 29.68
N VAL A 149 2.18 -8.37 30.71
CA VAL A 149 0.89 -8.96 31.12
C VAL A 149 -0.34 -8.46 30.35
N GLU A 150 -0.16 -7.61 29.33
CA GLU A 150 -1.28 -6.97 28.61
C GLU A 150 -1.97 -7.90 27.59
N GLY A 151 -1.43 -9.10 27.38
CA GLY A 151 -1.90 -10.07 26.39
C GLY A 151 -1.29 -9.86 25.00
N TYR A 152 -1.43 -10.85 24.11
CA TYR A 152 -0.74 -10.87 22.81
C TYR A 152 -1.50 -10.11 21.72
N PHE A 153 -1.04 -8.91 21.37
CA PHE A 153 -1.56 -8.09 20.28
C PHE A 153 -0.49 -7.09 19.79
N THR A 154 -0.66 -6.52 18.59
CA THR A 154 0.24 -5.48 18.09
C THR A 154 -0.11 -4.13 18.70
N SER A 155 0.86 -3.48 19.37
CA SER A 155 0.71 -2.15 19.94
C SER A 155 0.80 -1.05 18.89
N GLY A 156 1.68 -1.22 17.90
CA GLY A 156 1.93 -0.21 16.87
C GLY A 156 3.25 -0.42 16.12
N ILE A 157 3.68 0.62 15.40
CA ILE A 157 4.92 0.65 14.63
C ILE A 157 5.69 1.92 14.98
N MET A 158 6.98 1.77 15.24
CA MET A 158 7.91 2.86 15.50
C MET A 158 8.91 3.03 14.36
N LEU A 159 9.37 4.26 14.15
CA LEU A 159 10.51 4.59 13.29
C LEU A 159 11.48 5.45 14.11
N GLY A 160 12.67 4.92 14.41
CA GLY A 160 13.54 5.53 15.42
C GLY A 160 12.86 5.50 16.79
N ASP A 161 12.70 6.67 17.40
CA ASP A 161 12.04 6.89 18.70
C ASP A 161 10.57 7.35 18.56
N LYS A 162 10.08 7.56 17.33
CA LYS A 162 8.71 8.05 17.07
C LYS A 162 7.74 6.90 16.79
N TRP A 163 6.54 6.97 17.38
CA TRP A 163 5.40 6.16 16.96
C TRP A 163 4.84 6.69 15.64
N VAL A 164 4.98 5.90 14.57
CA VAL A 164 4.41 6.22 13.26
C VAL A 164 3.01 5.61 13.09
N TYR A 165 2.70 4.58 13.88
CA TYR A 165 1.36 3.99 13.93
C TYR A 165 1.09 3.44 15.33
N GLN A 166 -0.13 3.65 15.82
CA GLN A 166 -0.61 3.07 17.07
C GLN A 166 -1.89 2.30 16.77
N ASN A 167 -2.01 1.08 17.31
CA ASN A 167 -3.18 0.24 17.11
C ASN A 167 -4.38 0.82 17.90
N PRO A 168 -5.49 1.19 17.23
CA PRO A 168 -6.67 1.72 17.91
C PRO A 168 -7.48 0.66 18.67
N PHE A 169 -7.17 -0.63 18.50
CA PHE A 169 -7.89 -1.75 19.15
C PHE A 169 -6.96 -2.56 20.06
N PRO A 170 -6.48 -2.00 21.19
CA PRO A 170 -5.62 -2.73 22.11
C PRO A 170 -6.35 -3.94 22.70
N GLY A 171 -5.64 -5.05 22.86
CA GLY A 171 -6.19 -6.29 23.45
C GLY A 171 -7.13 -7.11 22.57
N ALA A 172 -7.58 -6.61 21.42
CA ALA A 172 -8.54 -7.31 20.56
C ALA A 172 -7.97 -8.52 19.79
N ARG A 173 -6.64 -8.73 19.85
CA ARG A 173 -5.89 -9.81 19.17
C ARG A 173 -6.14 -9.93 17.65
N LEU A 174 -6.52 -8.82 17.03
CA LEU A 174 -6.74 -8.72 15.60
C LEU A 174 -5.39 -8.70 14.85
N TYR A 175 -5.30 -9.41 13.73
CA TYR A 175 -4.15 -9.28 12.83
C TYR A 175 -4.29 -8.05 11.90
N ASP A 176 -3.26 -7.74 11.11
CA ASP A 176 -3.17 -6.47 10.38
C ASP A 176 -4.38 -6.14 9.50
N ASP A 177 -4.92 -7.11 8.73
CA ASP A 177 -6.10 -6.85 7.90
C ASP A 177 -7.36 -6.68 8.75
N GLU A 178 -7.49 -7.41 9.86
CA GLU A 178 -8.62 -7.26 10.78
C GLU A 178 -8.62 -5.90 11.48
N ILE A 179 -7.43 -5.41 11.87
CA ILE A 179 -7.28 -4.05 12.40
C ILE A 179 -7.72 -3.04 11.34
N ALA A 180 -7.32 -3.22 10.08
CA ALA A 180 -7.73 -2.33 8.99
C ALA A 180 -9.25 -2.34 8.76
N VAL A 181 -9.87 -3.53 8.74
CA VAL A 181 -11.32 -3.70 8.61
C VAL A 181 -12.04 -3.05 9.80
N ALA A 182 -11.61 -3.30 11.03
CA ALA A 182 -12.18 -2.69 12.22
C ALA A 182 -12.06 -1.15 12.18
N THR A 183 -10.94 -0.62 11.67
CA THR A 183 -10.76 0.84 11.47
C THR A 183 -11.72 1.38 10.39
N CYS A 184 -11.93 0.64 9.29
CA CYS A 184 -12.91 1.02 8.27
C CYS A 184 -14.33 1.07 8.84
N LEU A 185 -14.73 0.06 9.62
CA LEU A 185 -16.05 0.01 10.24
C LEU A 185 -16.24 1.13 11.28
N THR A 186 -15.20 1.42 12.08
CA THR A 186 -15.23 2.51 13.06
C THR A 186 -15.41 3.85 12.37
N ASN A 187 -14.61 4.16 11.35
CA ASN A 187 -14.72 5.41 10.61
C ASN A 187 -16.04 5.53 9.84
N MET A 188 -16.60 4.41 9.36
CA MET A 188 -17.92 4.39 8.74
C MET A 188 -19.02 4.72 9.75
N ALA A 189 -18.94 4.18 10.96
CA ALA A 189 -19.88 4.52 12.03
C ALA A 189 -19.79 6.01 12.40
N GLU A 190 -18.59 6.59 12.44
CA GLU A 190 -18.41 8.04 12.66
C GLU A 190 -18.98 8.87 11.51
N TYR A 191 -18.70 8.50 10.27
CA TYR A 191 -19.22 9.19 9.08
C TYR A 191 -20.75 9.23 9.04
N VAL A 192 -21.41 8.09 9.30
CA VAL A 192 -22.88 8.01 9.34
C VAL A 192 -23.49 8.88 10.45
N ARG A 193 -22.73 9.19 11.50
CA ARG A 193 -23.14 10.14 12.56
C ARG A 193 -22.83 11.60 12.24
N GLY A 194 -22.41 11.92 11.02
CA GLY A 194 -22.06 13.27 10.57
C GLY A 194 -20.57 13.62 10.74
N GLY A 195 -19.71 12.64 11.00
CA GLY A 195 -18.26 12.81 11.01
C GLY A 195 -17.66 13.04 9.61
N ALA A 196 -16.36 13.26 9.55
CA ALA A 196 -15.64 13.46 8.30
C ALA A 196 -15.62 12.19 7.43
N SER A 197 -15.64 12.38 6.11
CA SER A 197 -15.37 11.28 5.17
C SER A 197 -13.92 10.82 5.30
N PHE A 198 -13.70 9.51 5.18
CA PHE A 198 -12.36 8.90 5.30
C PHE A 198 -11.85 8.23 4.02
N TYR A 199 -12.75 7.87 3.12
CA TYR A 199 -12.49 7.33 1.77
C TYR A 199 -13.80 7.44 1.00
N ASP A 200 -13.95 8.51 0.22
CA ASP A 200 -15.21 8.82 -0.45
C ASP A 200 -15.38 8.07 -1.78
N LEU A 201 -16.58 8.21 -2.36
CA LEU A 201 -16.90 7.62 -3.65
C LEU A 201 -15.98 8.12 -4.77
N ARG A 202 -15.55 9.39 -4.73
CA ARG A 202 -14.71 9.97 -5.79
C ARG A 202 -13.34 9.30 -5.81
N GLU A 203 -12.71 9.16 -4.64
CA GLU A 203 -11.44 8.44 -4.48
C GLU A 203 -11.55 6.99 -4.94
N ALA A 204 -12.61 6.29 -4.53
CA ALA A 204 -12.87 4.91 -4.91
C ALA A 204 -13.11 4.74 -6.42
N SER A 205 -13.89 5.65 -7.03
CA SER A 205 -14.15 5.66 -8.47
C SER A 205 -12.87 5.88 -9.27
N GLN A 206 -12.00 6.80 -8.83
CA GLN A 206 -10.72 7.04 -9.50
C GLN A 206 -9.76 5.85 -9.35
N ASP A 207 -9.70 5.21 -8.18
CA ASP A 207 -8.87 4.02 -7.96
C ASP A 207 -9.33 2.85 -8.86
N GLN A 208 -10.64 2.64 -8.94
CA GLN A 208 -11.23 1.62 -9.79
C GLN A 208 -11.04 1.91 -11.28
N TYR A 209 -11.20 3.18 -11.69
CA TYR A 209 -11.00 3.58 -13.07
C TYR A 209 -9.59 3.27 -13.57
N LEU A 210 -8.56 3.69 -12.83
CA LEU A 210 -7.18 3.39 -13.23
C LEU A 210 -6.88 1.89 -13.19
N ALA A 211 -7.48 1.13 -12.26
CA ALA A 211 -7.34 -0.32 -12.26
C ALA A 211 -7.93 -0.96 -13.53
N LEU A 212 -9.07 -0.47 -14.00
CA LEU A 212 -9.67 -0.92 -15.27
C LEU A 212 -8.78 -0.58 -16.47
N LEU A 213 -8.13 0.59 -16.48
CA LEU A 213 -7.18 0.94 -17.53
C LEU A 213 -5.90 0.08 -17.51
N ILE A 214 -5.45 -0.34 -16.33
CA ILE A 214 -4.36 -1.33 -16.22
C ILE A 214 -4.80 -2.65 -16.85
N ASP A 215 -6.00 -3.14 -16.53
CA ASP A 215 -6.55 -4.36 -17.12
C ASP A 215 -6.70 -4.24 -18.64
N GLU A 216 -7.17 -3.09 -19.15
CA GLU A 216 -7.26 -2.80 -20.58
C GLU A 216 -5.88 -2.82 -21.25
N ALA A 217 -4.88 -2.17 -20.65
CA ALA A 217 -3.52 -2.15 -21.17
C ALA A 217 -2.92 -3.56 -21.22
N ILE A 218 -3.16 -4.39 -20.18
CA ILE A 218 -2.72 -5.79 -20.18
C ILE A 218 -3.41 -6.61 -21.28
N GLN A 219 -4.73 -6.45 -21.45
CA GLN A 219 -5.50 -7.22 -22.44
C GLN A 219 -5.14 -6.82 -23.88
N THR A 220 -4.91 -5.54 -24.13
CA THR A 220 -4.64 -5.02 -25.48
C THR A 220 -3.15 -5.05 -25.83
N GLY A 221 -2.26 -5.11 -24.83
CA GLY A 221 -0.82 -4.94 -25.01
C GLY A 221 -0.41 -3.54 -25.46
N ARG A 222 -1.30 -2.55 -25.34
CA ARG A 222 -1.09 -1.17 -25.81
C ARG A 222 -0.87 -0.24 -24.63
N THR A 223 -0.23 0.89 -24.91
CA THR A 223 -0.20 2.02 -23.98
C THR A 223 -1.60 2.63 -23.92
N VAL A 224 -2.13 2.81 -22.71
CA VAL A 224 -3.44 3.40 -22.45
C VAL A 224 -3.23 4.75 -21.76
N ILE A 225 -3.99 5.75 -22.15
CA ILE A 225 -3.95 7.10 -21.56
C ILE A 225 -5.30 7.32 -20.89
N SER A 226 -5.29 7.76 -19.64
CA SER A 226 -6.53 8.08 -18.94
C SER A 226 -7.06 9.47 -19.31
N ASP A 227 -8.37 9.63 -19.28
CA ASP A 227 -9.06 10.91 -19.38
C ASP A 227 -9.57 11.36 -18.02
N SER A 228 -9.72 12.68 -17.86
CA SER A 228 -10.29 13.26 -16.65
C SER A 228 -11.76 12.86 -16.51
N GLN A 229 -12.11 12.34 -15.34
CA GLN A 229 -13.43 11.78 -15.07
C GLN A 229 -14.32 12.77 -14.32
N PRO A 230 -15.66 12.67 -14.43
CA PRO A 230 -16.58 13.64 -13.80
C PRO A 230 -16.43 13.75 -12.27
N TRP A 231 -15.96 12.71 -11.60
CA TRP A 231 -15.71 12.75 -10.15
C TRP A 231 -14.41 13.48 -9.78
N ALA A 232 -13.54 13.85 -10.73
CA ALA A 232 -12.33 14.61 -10.46
C ALA A 232 -12.62 16.09 -10.16
N GLU A 233 -13.72 16.62 -10.69
CA GLU A 233 -14.14 17.99 -10.43
C GLU A 233 -14.72 18.10 -9.02
N LEU A 234 -14.45 19.23 -8.36
CA LEU A 234 -15.10 19.58 -7.09
C LEU A 234 -16.46 20.19 -7.45
N SER A 235 -17.54 19.51 -7.06
CA SER A 235 -18.86 20.15 -6.94
C SER A 235 -18.87 21.14 -5.78
#